data_AF-C9LND8-F1
#
_entry.id   AF-C9LND8-F1
#
_cell.length_a   1.000
_cell.length_b   1.000
_cell.length_c   1.000
_cell.angle_alpha   90.00
_cell.angle_beta   90.00
_cell.angle_gamma   90.00
#
_symmetry.space_group_name_H-M   'P 1'
#
loop_
_entity.id
_entity.type
_entity.pdbx_description
1 polymer ?
#
loop_
_entity_poly.entity_id
_entity_poly.type
_entity_poly.pdbx_seq_one_letter_code
_entity_poly.pdbx_strand_id
1 'polypeptide(L)'
;MNKGYTEKGFAEKVYHLHIRLPCDHDELYFLSYLQAHPAVAKEYETLKLHLWKGYPHDRDGYTEAKTDFVRTYTEWAKREYGNRWEW
;
A
#
# COMPACT_ATOMS: atom_id res chain seq x y z
N MET A 1 9.64 8.15 7.61
CA MET A 1 10.54 9.22 7.12
C MET A 1 10.77 9.01 5.63
N ASN A 2 10.63 10.05 4.81
CA ASN A 2 10.75 9.94 3.35
C ASN A 2 12.12 10.45 2.90
N LYS A 3 12.84 9.68 2.06
CA LYS A 3 14.13 10.07 1.50
C LYS A 3 14.02 10.17 -0.02
N GLY A 4 14.65 11.18 -0.62
CA GLY A 4 14.59 11.42 -2.07
C GLY A 4 13.53 12.41 -2.52
N TYR A 5 12.88 13.12 -1.59
CA TYR A 5 12.05 14.30 -1.88
C TYR A 5 12.95 15.53 -1.90
N THR A 6 12.95 16.28 -3.00
CA THR A 6 13.79 17.47 -3.21
C THR A 6 12.92 18.64 -3.64
N GLU A 7 13.46 19.86 -3.58
CA GLU A 7 12.78 21.07 -4.06
C GLU A 7 12.44 21.02 -5.56
N LYS A 8 13.17 20.19 -6.34
CA LYS A 8 12.95 19.99 -7.78
C LYS A 8 12.08 18.78 -8.10
N GLY A 9 11.44 18.16 -7.10
CA GLY A 9 10.66 16.93 -7.24
C GLY A 9 11.39 15.71 -6.66
N PHE A 10 11.29 14.57 -7.32
CA PHE A 10 11.87 13.31 -6.83
C PHE A 10 13.31 13.11 -7.29
N ALA A 11 14.17 12.62 -6.40
CA ALA A 11 15.44 12.03 -6.76
C ALA A 11 15.21 10.73 -7.55
N GLU A 12 16.25 10.23 -8.22
CA GLU A 12 16.20 8.96 -8.98
C GLU A 12 15.70 7.78 -8.13
N LYS A 13 16.03 7.79 -6.82
CA LYS A 13 15.56 6.79 -5.85
C LYS A 13 14.85 7.47 -4.69
N VAL A 14 13.62 7.04 -4.44
CA VAL A 14 12.78 7.51 -3.34
C VAL A 14 12.52 6.35 -2.39
N TYR A 15 12.62 6.60 -1.10
CA TYR A 15 12.42 5.59 -0.06
C TYR A 15 11.41 6.07 0.97
N HIS A 16 10.58 5.14 1.42
CA HIS A 16 9.65 5.32 2.54
C HIS A 16 10.07 4.37 3.65
N LEU A 17 10.52 4.91 4.78
CA LEU A 17 10.79 4.12 5.97
C LEU A 17 9.58 4.17 6.91
N HIS A 18 9.00 2.99 7.15
CA HIS A 18 7.96 2.74 8.14
C HIS A 18 8.61 2.13 9.39
N ILE A 19 8.44 2.78 10.54
CA ILE A 19 8.84 2.27 11.86
C ILE A 19 7.54 2.09 12.64
N ARG A 20 7.32 0.88 13.15
CA ARG A 20 6.04 0.44 13.70
C ARG A 20 6.22 -0.13 15.09
N LEU A 21 5.15 -0.06 15.88
CA LEU A 21 5.05 -0.80 17.13
C LEU A 21 4.74 -2.29 16.83
N PRO A 22 5.00 -3.20 17.78
CA PRO A 22 4.47 -4.56 17.73
C PRO A 22 2.95 -4.53 17.45
N CYS A 23 2.46 -5.52 16.73
CA CYS A 23 1.06 -5.59 16.29
C CYS A 23 0.56 -4.51 15.29
N ASP A 24 1.37 -3.52 14.87
CA ASP A 24 1.02 -2.52 13.82
C ASP A 24 1.73 -2.86 12.48
N HIS A 25 1.31 -3.94 11.83
CA HIS A 25 2.00 -4.49 10.65
C HIS A 25 1.04 -4.94 9.53
N ASP A 26 -0.06 -4.21 9.34
CA ASP A 26 -1.07 -4.47 8.29
C ASP A 26 -0.47 -4.54 6.88
N GLU A 27 0.62 -3.82 6.61
CA GLU A 27 1.36 -3.93 5.35
C GLU A 27 1.83 -5.35 5.03
N LEU A 28 2.18 -6.17 6.03
CA LEU A 28 2.64 -7.54 5.82
C LEU A 28 1.50 -8.46 5.40
N TYR A 29 0.32 -8.27 5.97
CA TYR A 29 -0.89 -9.01 5.59
C TYR A 29 -1.29 -8.68 4.16
N PHE A 30 -1.38 -7.39 3.83
CA PHE A 30 -1.70 -6.96 2.47
C PHE A 30 -0.69 -7.47 1.44
N LEU A 31 0.62 -7.34 1.72
CA LEU A 31 1.68 -7.84 0.85
C LEU A 31 1.56 -9.34 0.60
N SER A 32 1.42 -10.13 1.67
CA SER A 32 1.32 -11.59 1.58
C SER A 32 0.12 -12.00 0.74
N TYR A 33 -1.01 -11.31 0.92
CA TYR A 33 -2.23 -11.60 0.17
C TYR A 33 -2.07 -11.32 -1.32
N LEU A 34 -1.47 -10.19 -1.70
CA LEU A 34 -1.20 -9.90 -3.11
C LEU A 34 -0.22 -10.88 -3.75
N GLN A 35 0.77 -11.37 -2.99
CA GLN A 35 1.71 -12.39 -3.48
C GLN A 35 1.02 -13.74 -3.73
N ALA A 36 0.08 -14.13 -2.86
CA ALA A 36 -0.69 -15.36 -3.01
C ALA A 36 -1.81 -15.26 -4.06
N HIS A 37 -2.31 -14.05 -4.35
CA HIS A 37 -3.44 -13.80 -5.24
C HIS A 37 -3.10 -12.88 -6.42
N PRO A 38 -2.43 -13.39 -7.48
CA PRO A 38 -2.01 -12.58 -8.63
C PRO A 38 -3.15 -11.82 -9.34
N ALA A 39 -4.36 -12.38 -9.35
CA ALA A 39 -5.53 -11.71 -9.91
C ALA A 39 -5.87 -10.41 -9.15
N VAL A 40 -5.86 -10.46 -7.82
CA VAL A 40 -6.09 -9.30 -6.95
C VAL A 40 -4.96 -8.28 -7.10
N ALA A 41 -3.71 -8.74 -7.22
CA ALA A 41 -2.59 -7.84 -7.53
C ALA A 41 -2.78 -7.10 -8.86
N LYS A 42 -3.35 -7.77 -9.87
CA LYS A 42 -3.67 -7.16 -11.17
C LYS A 42 -4.80 -6.13 -11.08
N GLU A 43 -5.81 -6.39 -10.25
CA GLU A 43 -6.86 -5.41 -9.94
C GLU A 43 -6.27 -4.18 -9.25
N TYR A 44 -5.38 -4.37 -8.28
CA TYR A 44 -4.73 -3.27 -7.57
C TYR A 44 -3.86 -2.42 -8.50
N GLU A 45 -3.12 -3.05 -9.41
CA GLU A 45 -2.36 -2.33 -10.45
C GLU A 45 -3.30 -1.46 -11.31
N THR A 46 -4.40 -2.05 -11.80
CA THR A 46 -5.38 -1.37 -12.65
C THR A 46 -5.99 -0.16 -11.93
N LEU A 47 -6.39 -0.34 -10.66
CA LEU A 47 -6.88 0.74 -9.81
C LEU A 47 -5.85 1.87 -9.68
N LYS A 48 -4.58 1.53 -9.35
CA LYS A 48 -3.52 2.54 -9.19
C LYS A 48 -3.26 3.33 -10.48
N LEU A 49 -3.27 2.67 -11.63
CA LEU A 49 -3.07 3.33 -12.94
C LEU A 49 -4.25 4.23 -13.31
N HIS A 50 -5.48 3.83 -12.97
CA HIS A 50 -6.67 4.65 -13.17
C HIS A 50 -6.63 5.90 -12.28
N LEU A 51 -6.39 5.73 -10.97
CA LEU A 51 -6.32 6.83 -10.02
C LEU A 51 -5.18 7.81 -10.33
N TRP A 52 -4.02 7.32 -10.78
CA TRP A 52 -2.89 8.20 -11.12
C TRP A 52 -3.26 9.28 -12.14
N LYS A 53 -4.14 8.96 -13.11
CA LYS A 53 -4.64 9.93 -14.10
C LYS A 53 -5.60 10.96 -13.50
N GLY A 54 -6.37 10.58 -12.48
CA GLY A 54 -7.36 11.45 -11.82
C GLY A 54 -6.75 12.38 -10.76
N TYR A 55 -5.58 12.03 -10.21
CA TYR A 55 -4.95 12.73 -9.11
C TYR A 55 -3.50 13.18 -9.42
N PRO A 56 -3.26 13.98 -10.49
CA PRO A 56 -1.90 14.33 -10.94
C PRO A 56 -1.11 15.18 -9.92
N HIS A 57 -1.80 15.98 -9.10
CA HIS A 57 -1.19 16.85 -8.07
C HIS A 57 -1.80 16.66 -6.67
N ASP A 58 -2.72 15.71 -6.52
CA ASP A 58 -3.43 15.46 -5.28
C ASP A 58 -3.04 14.09 -4.71
N ARG A 59 -1.93 14.10 -3.96
CA ARG A 59 -1.38 12.89 -3.34
C ARG A 59 -2.34 12.31 -2.29
N ASP A 60 -3.03 13.17 -1.55
CA ASP A 60 -3.87 12.75 -0.45
C ASP A 60 -5.15 12.11 -1.00
N GLY A 61 -5.78 12.72 -2.01
CA GLY A 61 -6.89 12.14 -2.74
C GLY A 61 -6.54 10.81 -3.42
N TYR A 62 -5.34 10.69 -4.00
CA TYR A 62 -4.85 9.41 -4.54
C TYR A 62 -4.71 8.33 -3.46
N THR A 63 -4.25 8.72 -2.26
CA THR A 63 -4.08 7.81 -1.13
C THR A 63 -5.43 7.35 -0.61
N GLU A 64 -6.36 8.27 -0.42
CA GLU A 64 -7.71 7.99 0.07
C GLU A 64 -8.50 7.10 -0.90
N ALA A 65 -8.44 7.39 -2.20
CA ALA A 65 -9.21 6.68 -3.21
C ALA A 65 -8.84 5.19 -3.37
N LYS A 66 -7.70 4.74 -2.83
CA LYS A 66 -7.32 3.32 -2.78
C LYS A 66 -7.39 2.71 -1.37
N THR A 67 -7.72 3.49 -0.34
CA THR A 67 -7.77 3.05 1.06
C THR A 67 -8.72 1.87 1.24
N ASP A 68 -9.91 1.93 0.65
CA ASP A 68 -10.92 0.86 0.77
C ASP A 68 -10.46 -0.47 0.18
N PHE A 69 -9.76 -0.42 -0.96
CA PHE A 69 -9.18 -1.61 -1.58
C PHE A 69 -8.14 -2.25 -0.66
N VAL A 70 -7.21 -1.44 -0.15
CA VAL A 70 -6.14 -1.92 0.75
C VAL A 70 -6.76 -2.51 2.01
N ARG A 71 -7.65 -1.77 2.68
CA ARG A 71 -8.33 -2.22 3.89
C ARG A 71 -9.07 -3.53 3.69
N THR A 72 -9.83 -3.65 2.60
CA THR A 72 -10.58 -4.87 2.30
C THR A 72 -9.63 -6.06 2.25
N TYR A 73 -8.62 -6.02 1.39
CA TYR A 73 -7.75 -7.18 1.22
C TYR A 73 -6.81 -7.43 2.40
N THR A 74 -6.47 -6.41 3.20
CA THR A 74 -5.82 -6.61 4.50
C THR A 74 -6.69 -7.42 5.46
N GLU A 75 -8.00 -7.11 5.56
CA GLU A 75 -8.91 -7.85 6.44
C GLU A 75 -9.15 -9.29 5.96
N TRP A 76 -9.21 -9.51 4.65
CA TRP A 76 -9.25 -10.88 4.09
C TRP A 76 -7.97 -11.65 4.42
N ALA A 77 -6.81 -11.01 4.28
CA ALA A 77 -5.53 -11.59 4.64
C ALA A 77 -5.44 -11.96 6.12
N LYS A 78 -5.91 -11.10 7.03
CA LYS A 78 -5.97 -11.41 8.47
C LYS A 78 -6.87 -12.61 8.75
N ARG A 79 -8.01 -12.76 8.06
CA ARG A 79 -8.89 -13.92 8.19
C ARG A 79 -8.23 -15.21 7.70
N GLU A 80 -7.48 -15.14 6.61
CA GLU A 80 -6.81 -16.31 6.01
C GLU A 80 -5.57 -16.75 6.79
N TYR A 81 -4.75 -15.79 7.24
CA TYR A 81 -3.47 -16.05 7.88
C TYR A 81 -3.51 -16.03 9.41
N GLY A 82 -4.63 -15.62 10.01
CA GLY A 82 -4.77 -15.49 11.46
C GLY A 82 -3.66 -14.61 12.05
N ASN A 83 -3.13 -15.03 13.19
CA ASN A 83 -2.17 -14.24 13.98
C ASN A 83 -0.72 -14.40 13.50
N ARG A 84 -0.52 -14.65 12.20
CA ARG A 84 0.80 -14.99 11.63
C ARG A 84 1.89 -13.98 11.98
N TRP A 85 1.51 -12.71 12.10
CA TRP A 85 2.44 -11.62 12.36
C TRP A 85 2.22 -10.90 13.69
N GLU A 86 1.32 -11.36 14.56
CA GLU A 86 1.00 -10.74 15.87
C GLU A 86 2.09 -10.98 16.95
N TRP A 87 3.33 -10.67 16.61
CA TRP A 87 4.48 -10.59 17.51
C TRP A 87 4.76 -9.16 17.98
#